data_AF-A0A383DTW6-F1
#
_entry.id   AF-A0A383DTW6-F1
#
_cell.length_a   1.000
_cell.length_b   1.000
_cell.length_c   1.000
_cell.angle_alpha   90.00
_cell.angle_beta   90.00
_cell.angle_gamma   90.00
#
_symmetry.space_group_name_H-M   'P 1'
#
loop_
_entity.id
_entity.type
_entity.pdbx_description
1 polymer ?
#
loop_
_entity_poly.entity_id
_entity_poly.type
_entity_poly.pdbx_seq_one_letter_code
_entity_poly.pdbx_strand_id
1 'polypeptide(L)'
;HADWRMQLETGFPNSSFLITDSTQADSPLYDLIESRRDYAWSLVNNSYEESYEEFIRLYEDEQDTLAGYISGFISDYYLNDLERAVKIYQVFIDSFPNHSYSPIIENRLNEIKENLEEIKEISQQGIDYQAAIELLYKEFNFDSVKVLLTEISSGTSSRFKDAANNLKSVIRDYKELSEEVYAQMTQNVADSTEIELAITSPSIESDMDSILFQLAELFAHELEFIDSAKFYHK
;
A
#
# COMPACT_ATOMS: atom_id res chain seq x y z
N HIS A 1 -5.61 39.36 45.73
CA HIS A 1 -5.48 38.60 44.47
C HIS A 1 -6.14 39.42 43.38
N ALA A 2 -5.42 39.72 42.31
CA ALA A 2 -6.00 40.43 41.16
C ALA A 2 -7.00 39.50 40.47
N ASP A 3 -8.15 40.06 40.07
CA ASP A 3 -9.19 39.35 39.34
C ASP A 3 -8.67 39.04 37.93
N TRP A 4 -8.23 37.80 37.73
CA TRP A 4 -7.61 37.34 36.49
C TRP A 4 -8.56 37.46 35.29
N ARG A 5 -9.88 37.41 35.55
CA ARG A 5 -10.92 37.55 34.52
C ARG A 5 -10.95 38.98 33.99
N MET A 6 -10.87 39.96 34.88
CA MET A 6 -10.78 41.38 34.54
C MET A 6 -9.50 41.70 33.74
N GLN A 7 -8.38 41.03 34.05
CA GLN A 7 -7.13 41.19 33.29
C GLN A 7 -7.23 40.59 31.88
N LEU A 8 -7.92 39.45 31.74
CA LEU A 8 -8.15 38.79 30.45
C LEU A 8 -9.09 39.62 29.56
N GLU A 9 -10.19 40.14 30.11
CA GLU A 9 -11.15 41.00 29.41
C GLU A 9 -10.52 42.31 28.93
N THR A 10 -9.67 42.91 29.76
CA THR A 10 -9.00 44.19 29.43
C THR A 10 -7.86 44.00 28.43
N GLY A 11 -7.09 42.92 28.57
CA GLY A 11 -5.91 42.67 27.73
C GLY A 11 -6.22 42.02 26.39
N PHE A 12 -7.25 41.16 26.34
CA PHE A 12 -7.57 40.33 25.17
C PHE A 12 -9.08 40.26 24.92
N PRO A 13 -9.73 41.40 24.61
CA PRO A 13 -11.19 41.52 24.56
C PRO A 13 -11.88 40.65 23.48
N ASN A 14 -11.12 40.13 22.52
CA ASN A 14 -11.60 39.25 21.45
C ASN A 14 -11.11 37.80 21.61
N SER A 15 -10.63 37.43 22.79
CA SER A 15 -10.18 36.06 23.06
C SER A 15 -11.34 35.08 22.95
N SER A 16 -11.13 33.94 22.28
CA SER A 16 -12.11 32.84 22.25
C SER A 16 -12.42 32.27 23.64
N PHE A 17 -11.54 32.49 24.63
CA PHE A 17 -11.78 32.15 26.04
C PHE A 17 -12.83 33.07 26.71
N LEU A 18 -13.15 34.24 26.14
CA LEU A 18 -14.24 35.10 26.60
C LEU A 18 -15.59 34.68 26.00
N ILE A 19 -15.56 33.90 24.91
CA ILE A 19 -16.75 33.29 24.30
C ILE A 19 -17.04 31.99 25.05
N THR A 20 -17.47 32.13 26.30
CA THR A 20 -18.22 31.07 26.96
C THR A 20 -19.66 31.23 26.50
N ASP A 21 -20.11 30.33 25.62
CA ASP A 21 -21.53 30.19 25.33
C ASP A 21 -22.25 30.07 26.67
N SER A 22 -23.07 31.07 26.97
CA SER A 22 -23.78 31.27 28.24
C SER A 22 -24.93 30.27 28.43
N THR A 23 -24.79 29.07 27.88
CA THR A 23 -25.62 27.90 28.12
C THR A 23 -24.86 26.76 28.81
N GLN A 24 -23.55 26.93 29.11
CA GLN A 24 -22.86 26.09 30.08
C GLN A 24 -23.41 26.40 31.48
N ALA A 25 -24.46 25.68 31.86
CA ALA A 25 -24.86 25.60 33.25
C ALA A 25 -23.63 25.12 34.06
N ASP A 26 -23.25 25.87 35.09
CA ASP A 26 -22.33 25.45 36.14
C ASP A 26 -22.87 24.13 36.76
N SER A 27 -22.56 23.01 36.13
CA SER A 27 -23.00 21.69 36.52
C SER A 27 -21.77 20.96 37.07
N PRO A 28 -21.74 20.57 38.35
CA PRO A 28 -20.64 19.82 38.94
C PRO A 28 -20.26 18.53 38.18
N LEU A 29 -21.17 18.03 37.34
CA LEU A 29 -20.93 16.88 36.47
C LEU A 29 -20.01 17.22 35.29
N TYR A 30 -20.12 18.42 34.72
CA TYR A 30 -19.29 18.85 33.60
C TYR A 30 -17.83 19.00 34.03
N ASP A 31 -17.60 19.68 35.16
CA ASP A 31 -16.26 19.83 35.75
C ASP A 31 -15.62 18.48 36.10
N LEU A 32 -16.44 17.49 36.52
CA LEU A 32 -15.97 16.14 36.81
C LEU A 32 -15.53 15.39 35.55
N ILE A 33 -16.32 15.43 34.47
CA ILE A 33 -15.98 14.78 33.20
C ILE A 33 -14.71 15.39 32.61
N GLU A 34 -14.59 16.73 32.66
CA GLU A 34 -13.39 17.43 32.21
C GLU A 34 -12.15 17.01 33.00
N SER A 35 -12.21 17.00 34.34
CA SER A 35 -11.10 16.53 35.17
C SER A 35 -10.73 15.06 34.91
N ARG A 36 -11.70 14.21 34.58
CA ARG A 36 -11.42 12.81 34.23
C ARG A 36 -10.77 12.68 32.86
N ARG A 37 -11.12 13.51 31.88
CA ARG A 37 -10.41 13.57 30.60
C ARG A 37 -8.97 14.05 30.77
N ASP A 38 -8.75 15.05 31.61
CA ASP A 38 -7.39 15.52 31.94
C ASP A 38 -6.55 14.39 32.57
N TYR A 39 -7.18 13.61 33.47
CA TYR A 39 -6.55 12.41 34.01
C TYR A 39 -6.23 11.38 32.91
N ALA A 40 -7.18 11.06 32.04
CA ALA A 40 -6.97 10.12 30.92
C ALA A 40 -5.83 10.58 30.00
N TRP A 41 -5.71 11.87 29.72
CA TRP A 41 -4.57 12.43 28.98
C TRP A 41 -3.25 12.32 29.76
N SER A 42 -3.27 12.50 31.08
CA SER A 42 -2.06 12.40 31.90
C SER A 42 -1.40 11.02 31.84
N LEU A 43 -2.19 9.97 31.58
CA LEU A 43 -1.72 8.59 31.44
C LEU A 43 -0.93 8.33 30.17
N VAL A 44 -0.98 9.22 29.16
CA VAL A 44 -0.10 9.13 27.98
C VAL A 44 1.38 9.11 28.38
N ASN A 45 1.73 9.74 29.52
CA ASN A 45 3.10 9.70 30.05
C ASN A 45 3.56 8.29 30.45
N ASN A 46 2.62 7.39 30.75
CA ASN A 46 2.88 5.99 31.04
C ASN A 46 2.79 5.17 29.74
N SER A 47 1.63 5.23 29.08
CA SER A 47 1.33 4.50 27.85
C SER A 47 0.08 5.06 27.18
N TYR A 48 0.08 5.07 25.84
CA TYR A 48 -1.12 5.36 25.06
C TYR A 48 -2.23 4.33 25.30
N GLU A 49 -1.89 3.09 25.66
CA GLU A 49 -2.88 2.05 25.98
C GLU A 49 -3.65 2.41 27.26
N GLU A 50 -2.96 2.86 28.32
CA GLU A 50 -3.61 3.29 29.56
C GLU A 50 -4.51 4.51 29.35
N SER A 51 -4.04 5.46 28.54
CA SER A 51 -4.85 6.62 28.15
C SER A 51 -6.10 6.20 27.36
N TYR A 52 -5.94 5.29 26.40
CA TYR A 52 -7.03 4.71 25.62
C TYR A 52 -8.07 4.02 26.51
N GLU A 53 -7.63 3.16 27.44
CA GLU A 53 -8.51 2.44 28.38
C GLU A 53 -9.34 3.39 29.25
N GLU A 54 -8.75 4.50 29.69
CA GLU A 54 -9.50 5.50 30.45
C GLU A 54 -10.48 6.31 29.58
N PHE A 55 -10.12 6.65 28.34
CA PHE A 55 -11.05 7.32 27.43
C PHE A 55 -12.21 6.43 27.02
N ILE A 56 -11.97 5.15 26.73
CA ILE A 56 -13.07 4.24 26.38
C ILE A 56 -13.99 4.02 27.58
N ARG A 57 -13.44 3.93 28.81
CA ARG A 57 -14.27 3.88 30.02
C ARG A 57 -15.15 5.11 30.17
N LEU A 58 -14.62 6.32 29.94
CA LEU A 58 -15.42 7.55 30.00
C LEU A 58 -16.53 7.58 28.95
N TYR A 59 -16.25 7.07 27.76
CA TYR A 59 -17.25 6.95 26.71
C TYR A 59 -18.36 5.96 27.10
N GLU A 60 -18.01 4.79 27.62
CA GLU A 60 -18.97 3.75 27.99
C GLU A 60 -19.82 4.15 29.22
N ASP A 61 -19.17 4.63 30.28
CA ASP A 61 -19.80 4.91 31.58
C ASP A 61 -20.60 6.21 31.58
N GLU A 62 -20.06 7.27 30.96
CA GLU A 62 -20.62 8.63 31.04
C GLU A 62 -21.19 9.12 29.70
N GLN A 63 -21.12 8.30 28.65
CA GLN A 63 -21.54 8.67 27.29
C GLN A 63 -20.82 9.93 26.76
N ASP A 64 -19.58 10.15 27.20
CA ASP A 64 -18.78 11.30 26.74
C ASP A 64 -18.30 11.08 25.31
N THR A 65 -19.01 11.70 24.35
CA THR A 65 -18.72 11.54 22.92
C THR A 65 -17.34 12.08 22.54
N LEU A 66 -16.78 13.05 23.28
CA LEU A 66 -15.41 13.49 23.05
C LEU A 66 -14.41 12.38 23.43
N ALA A 67 -14.61 11.71 24.55
CA ALA A 67 -13.80 10.56 24.95
C ALA A 67 -13.91 9.41 23.94
N GLY A 68 -15.10 9.15 23.40
CA GLY A 68 -15.33 8.16 22.35
C GLY A 68 -14.51 8.47 21.08
N TYR A 69 -14.57 9.71 20.60
CA TYR A 69 -13.75 10.17 19.47
C TYR A 69 -12.25 10.05 19.76
N ILE A 70 -11.79 10.51 20.93
CA ILE A 70 -10.37 10.45 21.34
C ILE A 70 -9.87 8.99 21.41
N SER A 71 -10.69 8.06 21.89
CA SER A 71 -10.30 6.65 21.97
C SER A 71 -10.02 6.04 20.57
N GLY A 72 -10.81 6.41 19.56
CA GLY A 72 -10.57 6.05 18.16
C GLY A 72 -9.31 6.72 17.62
N PHE A 73 -9.12 8.01 17.93
CA PHE A 73 -7.93 8.76 17.54
C PHE A 73 -6.63 8.18 18.11
N ILE A 74 -6.63 7.79 19.39
CA ILE A 74 -5.46 7.16 20.02
C ILE A 74 -5.15 5.81 19.38
N SER A 75 -6.18 5.02 19.11
CA SER A 75 -6.04 3.72 18.42
C SER A 75 -5.41 3.89 17.03
N ASP A 76 -5.88 4.88 16.27
CA ASP A 76 -5.43 5.18 14.90
C ASP A 76 -3.98 5.69 14.87
N TYR A 77 -3.71 6.81 15.55
CA TYR A 77 -2.47 7.56 15.35
C TYR A 77 -1.33 7.19 16.30
N TYR A 78 -1.63 6.70 17.50
CA TYR A 78 -0.59 6.43 18.51
C TYR A 78 -0.33 4.94 18.70
N LEU A 79 -1.39 4.12 18.72
CA LEU A 79 -1.27 2.67 18.85
C LEU A 79 -1.05 1.98 17.51
N ASN A 80 -1.35 2.65 16.39
CA ASN A 80 -1.33 2.08 15.03
C ASN A 80 -2.19 0.80 14.92
N ASP A 81 -3.27 0.73 15.70
CA ASP A 81 -4.24 -0.37 15.70
C ASP A 81 -5.45 0.06 14.85
N LEU A 82 -5.29 -0.03 13.53
CA LEU A 82 -6.32 0.38 12.56
C LEU A 82 -7.61 -0.41 12.73
N GLU A 83 -7.54 -1.70 13.08
CA GLU A 83 -8.73 -2.53 13.29
C GLU A 83 -9.55 -1.99 14.47
N ARG A 84 -8.88 -1.67 15.58
CA ARG A 84 -9.51 -1.07 16.76
C ARG A 84 -10.07 0.31 16.46
N ALA A 85 -9.31 1.16 15.77
CA ALA A 85 -9.75 2.49 15.37
C ALA A 85 -11.03 2.44 14.53
N VAL A 86 -11.06 1.60 13.50
CA VAL A 86 -12.23 1.43 12.62
C VAL A 86 -13.45 0.97 13.41
N LYS A 87 -13.28 -0.01 14.32
CA LYS A 87 -14.39 -0.48 15.18
C LYS A 87 -14.99 0.65 16.02
N ILE A 88 -14.14 1.44 16.68
CA ILE A 88 -14.60 2.54 17.54
C ILE A 88 -15.30 3.62 16.71
N TYR A 89 -14.69 4.03 15.60
CA TYR A 89 -15.25 5.04 14.70
C TYR A 89 -16.60 4.62 14.12
N GLN A 90 -16.75 3.35 13.73
CA GLN A 90 -18.02 2.82 13.25
C GLN A 90 -19.09 2.83 14.35
N VAL A 91 -18.75 2.33 15.56
CA VAL A 91 -19.67 2.36 16.71
C VAL A 91 -20.10 3.79 17.04
N PHE A 92 -19.17 4.75 16.95
CA PHE A 92 -19.46 6.17 17.17
C PHE A 92 -20.47 6.71 16.17
N ILE A 93 -20.24 6.50 14.86
CA ILE A 93 -21.16 6.97 13.81
C ILE A 93 -22.53 6.31 13.94
N ASP A 94 -22.57 5.02 14.22
CA ASP A 94 -23.81 4.26 14.38
C ASP A 94 -24.62 4.77 15.59
N SER A 95 -23.93 5.15 16.67
CA SER A 95 -24.57 5.64 17.91
C SER A 95 -24.95 7.11 17.82
N PHE A 96 -24.17 7.93 17.10
CA PHE A 96 -24.33 9.38 17.02
C PHE A 96 -24.24 9.89 15.57
N PRO A 97 -25.19 9.51 14.68
CA PRO A 97 -25.08 9.77 13.24
C PRO A 97 -25.08 11.26 12.87
N ASN A 98 -25.64 12.13 13.72
CA ASN A 98 -25.69 13.58 13.48
C ASN A 98 -24.72 14.37 14.38
N HIS A 99 -23.70 13.72 14.96
CA HIS A 99 -22.70 14.39 15.79
C HIS A 99 -21.81 15.30 14.95
N SER A 100 -21.27 16.37 15.56
CA SER A 100 -20.34 17.29 14.91
C SER A 100 -19.03 16.63 14.46
N TYR A 101 -18.68 15.48 15.03
CA TYR A 101 -17.49 14.70 14.69
C TYR A 101 -17.74 13.66 13.60
N SER A 102 -18.99 13.32 13.30
CA SER A 102 -19.32 12.27 12.32
C SER A 102 -18.69 12.53 10.95
N PRO A 103 -18.74 13.77 10.37
CA PRO A 103 -18.08 14.03 9.08
C PRO A 103 -16.55 13.81 9.10
N ILE A 104 -15.90 14.10 10.23
CA ILE A 104 -14.45 13.93 10.39
C ILE A 104 -14.12 12.43 10.43
N ILE A 105 -14.89 11.67 11.21
CA ILE A 105 -14.73 10.22 11.34
C ILE A 105 -15.02 9.52 10.02
N GLU A 106 -16.10 9.89 9.32
CA GLU A 106 -16.45 9.34 8.00
C GLU A 106 -15.34 9.58 6.97
N ASN A 107 -14.80 10.80 6.92
CA ASN A 107 -13.67 11.11 6.06
C ASN A 107 -12.46 10.22 6.39
N ARG A 108 -12.14 10.06 7.68
CA ARG A 108 -11.02 9.22 8.10
C ARG A 108 -11.23 7.73 7.76
N LEU A 109 -12.44 7.21 7.95
CA LEU A 109 -12.79 5.84 7.56
C LEU A 109 -12.65 5.62 6.05
N ASN A 110 -13.03 6.61 5.23
CA ASN A 110 -12.84 6.55 3.79
C ASN A 110 -11.35 6.55 3.41
N GLU A 111 -10.53 7.40 4.03
CA GLU A 111 -9.08 7.40 3.80
C GLU A 111 -8.45 6.04 4.14
N ILE A 112 -8.81 5.45 5.28
CA ILE A 112 -8.32 4.12 5.69
C ILE A 112 -8.72 3.08 4.64
N LYS A 113 -9.98 3.10 4.19
CA LYS A 113 -10.48 2.16 3.18
C LYS A 113 -9.76 2.30 1.84
N GLU A 114 -9.55 3.53 1.36
CA GLU A 114 -8.84 3.79 0.10
C GLU A 114 -7.40 3.28 0.18
N ASN A 115 -6.68 3.57 1.28
CA ASN A 115 -5.32 3.10 1.50
C ASN A 115 -5.24 1.56 1.51
N LEU A 116 -6.20 0.88 2.16
CA LEU A 116 -6.24 -0.58 2.21
C LEU A 116 -6.51 -1.20 0.83
N GLU A 117 -7.41 -0.61 0.04
CA GLU A 117 -7.65 -1.07 -1.33
C GLU A 117 -6.43 -0.84 -2.24
N GLU A 118 -5.72 0.28 -2.10
CA GLU A 118 -4.46 0.52 -2.82
C GLU A 118 -3.39 -0.53 -2.45
N ILE A 119 -3.17 -0.79 -1.16
CA ILE A 119 -2.20 -1.80 -0.70
C ILE A 119 -2.57 -3.19 -1.25
N LYS A 120 -3.86 -3.53 -1.22
CA LYS A 120 -4.37 -4.80 -1.76
C LYS A 120 -4.13 -4.90 -3.25
N GLU A 121 -4.43 -3.85 -4.02
CA GLU A 121 -4.19 -3.84 -5.47
C GLU A 121 -2.70 -3.99 -5.80
N ILE A 122 -1.83 -3.23 -5.14
CA ILE A 122 -0.37 -3.32 -5.33
C ILE A 122 0.15 -4.71 -4.95
N SER A 123 -0.39 -5.31 -3.88
CA SER A 123 -0.02 -6.66 -3.47
C SER A 123 -0.43 -7.70 -4.50
N GLN A 124 -1.62 -7.56 -5.08
CA GLN A 124 -2.09 -8.43 -6.16
C GLN A 124 -1.20 -8.31 -7.40
N GLN A 125 -0.84 -7.08 -7.80
CA GLN A 125 0.11 -6.86 -8.90
C GLN A 125 1.45 -7.58 -8.65
N GLY A 126 1.93 -7.61 -7.41
CA GLY A 126 3.16 -8.34 -7.04
C GLY A 126 3.02 -9.86 -7.18
N ILE A 127 1.88 -10.42 -6.77
CA ILE A 127 1.57 -11.85 -6.93
C ILE A 127 1.50 -12.21 -8.42
N ASP A 128 0.78 -11.41 -9.21
CA ASP A 128 0.62 -11.64 -10.65
C ASP A 128 1.96 -11.50 -11.39
N TYR A 129 2.80 -10.56 -10.96
CA TYR A 129 4.14 -10.40 -11.52
C TYR A 129 5.00 -11.64 -11.24
N GLN A 130 4.97 -12.18 -10.02
CA GLN A 130 5.65 -13.43 -9.71
C GLN A 130 5.13 -14.59 -10.58
N ALA A 131 3.82 -14.72 -10.75
CA ALA A 131 3.23 -15.73 -11.61
C ALA A 131 3.70 -15.59 -13.08
N ALA A 132 3.79 -14.36 -13.60
CA ALA A 132 4.31 -14.10 -14.93
C ALA A 132 5.78 -14.53 -15.06
N ILE A 133 6.61 -14.25 -14.06
CA ILE A 133 8.01 -14.72 -14.04
C ILE A 133 8.07 -16.25 -14.04
N GLU A 134 7.27 -16.93 -13.22
CA GLU A 134 7.26 -18.40 -13.17
C GLU A 134 6.84 -19.04 -14.50
N LEU A 135 5.81 -18.50 -15.15
CA LEU A 135 5.36 -18.95 -16.48
C LEU A 135 6.42 -18.71 -17.56
N LEU A 136 7.15 -17.60 -17.47
CA LEU A 136 8.22 -17.28 -18.41
C LEU A 136 9.37 -18.27 -18.30
N TYR A 137 9.84 -18.54 -17.07
CA TYR A 137 11.03 -19.35 -16.85
C TYR A 137 10.79 -20.86 -16.88
N LYS A 138 9.67 -21.33 -16.34
CA LYS A 138 9.41 -22.78 -16.20
C LYS A 138 8.68 -23.34 -17.41
N GLU A 139 7.75 -22.57 -17.96
CA GLU A 139 6.82 -23.05 -18.99
C GLU A 139 7.06 -22.42 -20.36
N PHE A 140 7.90 -21.39 -20.46
CA PHE A 140 8.13 -20.62 -21.68
C PHE A 140 6.82 -20.12 -22.32
N ASN A 141 5.81 -19.84 -21.49
CA ASN A 141 4.45 -19.51 -21.94
C ASN A 141 4.29 -18.00 -22.17
N PHE A 142 4.90 -17.50 -23.25
CA PHE A 142 4.94 -16.06 -23.56
C PHE A 142 3.55 -15.41 -23.69
N ASP A 143 2.54 -16.14 -24.17
CA ASP A 143 1.20 -15.57 -24.34
C ASP A 143 0.52 -15.33 -22.99
N SER A 144 0.60 -16.28 -22.06
CA SER A 144 0.05 -16.11 -20.71
C SER A 144 0.81 -15.04 -19.93
N VAL A 145 2.13 -14.96 -20.11
CA VAL A 145 2.96 -13.88 -19.56
C VAL A 145 2.50 -12.53 -20.08
N LYS A 146 2.26 -12.37 -21.38
CA LYS A 146 1.79 -11.10 -21.95
C LYS A 146 0.43 -10.65 -21.39
N VAL A 147 -0.47 -11.60 -21.13
CA VAL A 147 -1.77 -11.29 -20.51
C VAL A 147 -1.54 -10.69 -19.12
N LEU A 148 -0.84 -11.42 -18.24
CA LEU A 148 -0.58 -10.97 -16.86
C LEU A 148 0.15 -9.63 -16.82
N LEU A 149 1.21 -9.47 -17.62
CA LEU A 149 1.94 -8.20 -17.66
C LEU A 149 1.07 -7.05 -18.17
N THR A 150 0.09 -7.31 -19.05
CA THR A 150 -0.83 -6.27 -19.53
C THR A 150 -1.84 -5.87 -18.47
N GLU A 151 -2.35 -6.83 -17.70
CA GLU A 151 -3.22 -6.57 -16.56
C GLU A 151 -2.49 -5.70 -15.52
N ILE A 152 -1.27 -6.10 -15.13
CA ILE A 152 -0.43 -5.35 -14.18
C ILE A 152 -0.13 -3.94 -14.71
N SER A 153 0.27 -3.79 -15.98
CA SER A 153 0.57 -2.49 -16.60
C SER A 153 -0.63 -1.54 -16.63
N SER A 154 -1.86 -2.08 -16.59
CA SER A 154 -3.09 -1.28 -16.64
C SER A 154 -3.56 -0.78 -15.27
N GLY A 155 -3.07 -1.38 -14.19
CA GLY A 155 -3.48 -1.06 -12.82
C GLY A 155 -2.83 0.20 -12.23
N THR A 156 -3.04 0.37 -10.92
CA THR A 156 -2.49 1.46 -10.10
C THR A 156 -0.96 1.53 -10.19
N SER A 157 -0.44 2.75 -10.06
CA SER A 157 1.00 3.02 -10.12
C SER A 157 1.75 2.27 -9.03
N SER A 158 2.75 1.48 -9.41
CA SER A 158 3.57 0.73 -8.47
C SER A 158 4.88 0.30 -9.11
N ARG A 159 5.83 -0.15 -8.29
CA ARG A 159 7.07 -0.78 -8.77
C ARG A 159 6.81 -2.01 -9.66
N PHE A 160 5.68 -2.70 -9.46
CA PHE A 160 5.32 -3.89 -10.25
C PHE A 160 4.78 -3.51 -11.63
N LYS A 161 4.01 -2.41 -11.72
CA LYS A 161 3.63 -1.80 -12.98
C LYS A 161 4.84 -1.41 -13.82
N ASP A 162 5.81 -0.74 -13.21
CA ASP A 162 7.05 -0.34 -13.89
C ASP A 162 7.86 -1.56 -14.34
N ALA A 163 8.02 -2.56 -13.46
CA ALA A 163 8.70 -3.81 -13.79
C ALA A 163 7.98 -4.60 -14.89
N ALA A 164 6.65 -4.61 -14.92
CA ALA A 164 5.85 -5.25 -15.97
C ALA A 164 6.03 -4.55 -17.32
N ASN A 165 6.03 -3.22 -17.33
CA ASN A 165 6.31 -2.45 -18.55
C ASN A 165 7.72 -2.73 -19.10
N ASN A 166 8.72 -2.78 -18.22
CA ASN A 166 10.10 -3.10 -18.60
C ASN A 166 10.20 -4.52 -19.18
N LEU A 167 9.63 -5.52 -18.50
CA LEU A 167 9.66 -6.90 -18.98
C LEU A 167 8.93 -7.07 -20.32
N LYS A 168 7.81 -6.36 -20.53
CA LYS A 168 7.12 -6.33 -21.83
C LYS A 168 8.01 -5.79 -22.93
N SER A 169 8.80 -4.73 -22.66
CA SER A 169 9.77 -4.20 -23.63
C SER A 169 10.82 -5.25 -23.96
N VAL A 170 11.45 -5.85 -22.94
CA VAL A 170 12.48 -6.88 -23.13
C VAL A 170 11.96 -8.06 -23.97
N ILE A 171 10.76 -8.57 -23.68
CA ILE A 171 10.15 -9.66 -24.45
C ILE A 171 9.91 -9.26 -25.91
N ARG A 172 9.48 -8.02 -26.16
CA ARG A 172 9.26 -7.52 -27.53
C ARG A 172 10.59 -7.37 -28.26
N ASP A 173 11.55 -6.70 -27.66
CA ASP A 173 12.85 -6.39 -28.26
C ASP A 173 13.60 -7.71 -28.57
N TYR A 174 13.49 -8.70 -27.68
CA TYR A 174 13.96 -10.07 -27.94
C TYR A 174 13.27 -10.72 -29.14
N LYS A 175 11.94 -10.62 -29.24
CA LYS A 175 11.19 -11.19 -30.36
C LYS A 175 11.64 -10.56 -31.69
N GLU A 176 11.76 -9.24 -31.74
CA GLU A 176 12.26 -8.51 -32.91
C GLU A 176 13.68 -8.97 -33.29
N LEU A 177 14.60 -9.06 -32.33
CA LEU A 177 15.96 -9.56 -32.57
C LEU A 177 15.97 -11.01 -33.08
N SER A 178 15.14 -11.88 -32.52
CA SER A 178 15.05 -13.28 -32.94
C SER A 178 14.57 -13.43 -34.40
N GLU A 179 13.62 -12.58 -34.81
CA GLU A 179 13.11 -12.53 -36.17
C GLU A 179 14.18 -12.01 -37.15
N GLU A 180 14.95 -10.99 -36.75
CA GLU A 180 16.08 -10.46 -37.55
C GLU A 180 17.19 -11.50 -37.77
N VAL A 181 17.60 -12.20 -36.72
CA VAL A 181 18.64 -13.25 -36.80
C VAL A 181 18.18 -14.38 -37.72
N TYR A 182 16.92 -14.84 -37.57
CA TYR A 182 16.37 -15.89 -38.42
C TYR A 182 16.34 -15.48 -39.89
N ALA A 183 15.89 -14.25 -40.19
CA ALA A 183 15.87 -13.71 -41.55
C ALA A 183 17.27 -13.70 -42.19
N GLN A 184 18.29 -13.25 -41.46
CA GLN A 184 19.68 -13.25 -41.94
C GLN A 184 20.21 -14.66 -42.22
N MET A 185 19.90 -15.64 -41.37
CA MET A 185 20.30 -17.03 -41.61
C MET A 185 19.66 -17.59 -42.90
N THR A 186 18.36 -17.37 -43.11
CA THR A 186 17.71 -17.79 -44.36
C THR A 186 18.27 -17.09 -45.60
N GLN A 187 18.66 -15.83 -45.49
CA GLN A 187 19.24 -15.08 -46.60
C GLN A 187 20.65 -15.57 -46.94
N ASN A 188 21.48 -15.88 -45.93
CA ASN A 188 22.80 -16.48 -46.13
C ASN A 188 22.72 -17.91 -46.72
N VAL A 189 21.67 -18.68 -46.39
CA VAL A 189 21.41 -19.99 -47.01
C VAL A 189 20.96 -19.86 -48.48
N ALA A 190 20.17 -18.83 -48.80
CA ALA A 190 19.77 -18.54 -50.18
C ALA A 190 20.94 -18.01 -51.04
N ASP A 191 21.85 -17.21 -50.47
CA ASP A 191 23.06 -16.72 -51.15
C ASP A 191 24.15 -17.80 -51.28
N SER A 192 24.03 -18.92 -50.54
CA SER A 192 24.97 -20.05 -50.57
C SER A 192 24.46 -21.27 -51.34
N THR A 193 23.48 -21.10 -52.24
CA THR A 193 23.10 -22.16 -53.21
C THR A 193 24.16 -22.33 -54.31
N GLU A 194 25.39 -22.67 -53.90
CA GLU A 194 26.25 -23.64 -54.53
C GLU A 194 26.74 -24.56 -53.40
N ILE A 195 26.02 -25.67 -53.21
CA ILE A 195 26.40 -26.98 -52.64
C ILE A 195 25.17 -27.54 -51.91
N GLU A 196 24.35 -28.28 -52.66
CA GLU A 196 23.52 -29.34 -52.10
C GLU A 196 24.42 -30.29 -51.32
N LEU A 197 24.15 -30.49 -50.02
CA LEU A 197 24.17 -31.79 -49.33
C LEU A 197 23.75 -31.62 -47.85
N ALA A 198 22.56 -32.18 -47.55
CA ALA A 198 22.09 -32.55 -46.22
C ALA A 198 22.17 -31.48 -45.11
N ILE A 199 21.36 -30.43 -45.21
CA ILE A 199 20.98 -29.65 -44.02
C ILE A 199 19.96 -30.50 -43.26
N THR A 200 20.42 -31.29 -42.29
CA THR A 200 19.58 -31.65 -41.14
C THR A 200 19.06 -30.34 -40.57
N SER A 201 17.74 -30.15 -40.59
CA SER A 201 17.07 -28.98 -40.02
C SER A 201 17.70 -28.63 -38.67
N PRO A 202 18.15 -27.37 -38.45
CA PRO A 202 18.60 -26.96 -37.13
C PRO A 202 17.44 -27.24 -36.17
N SER A 203 17.64 -28.17 -35.24
CA SER A 203 16.59 -28.53 -34.30
C SER A 203 16.36 -27.33 -33.40
N ILE A 204 15.10 -26.89 -33.30
CA ILE A 204 14.61 -25.81 -32.43
C ILE A 204 15.19 -25.89 -31.00
N GLU A 205 15.56 -27.09 -30.53
CA GLU A 205 16.28 -27.34 -29.26
C GLU A 205 17.63 -26.61 -29.13
N SER A 206 18.43 -26.54 -30.20
CA SER A 206 19.75 -25.88 -30.18
C SER A 206 19.65 -24.37 -30.00
N ASP A 207 18.62 -23.77 -30.57
CA ASP A 207 18.37 -22.33 -30.44
C ASP A 207 17.77 -22.04 -29.05
N MET A 208 16.96 -22.94 -28.49
CA MET A 208 16.43 -22.83 -27.12
C MET A 208 17.49 -22.87 -26.02
N ASP A 209 18.53 -23.69 -26.15
CA ASP A 209 19.64 -23.74 -25.18
C ASP A 209 20.42 -22.42 -25.15
N SER A 210 20.58 -21.77 -26.30
CA SER A 210 21.23 -20.45 -26.38
C SER A 210 20.37 -19.33 -25.78
N ILE A 211 19.04 -19.45 -25.86
CA ILE A 211 18.07 -18.52 -25.26
C ILE A 211 18.12 -18.60 -23.73
N LEU A 212 18.13 -19.82 -23.20
CA LEU A 212 18.29 -20.10 -21.78
C LEU A 212 19.61 -19.55 -21.22
N PHE A 213 20.69 -19.71 -21.98
CA PHE A 213 22.01 -19.20 -21.60
C PHE A 213 22.04 -17.67 -21.52
N GLN A 214 21.49 -16.96 -22.52
CA GLN A 214 21.51 -15.50 -22.56
C GLN A 214 20.59 -14.86 -21.51
N LEU A 215 19.42 -15.45 -21.25
CA LEU A 215 18.55 -15.00 -20.16
C LEU A 215 19.24 -15.21 -18.80
N ALA A 216 19.87 -16.36 -18.59
CA ALA A 216 20.62 -16.63 -17.36
C ALA A 216 21.77 -15.63 -17.15
N GLU A 217 22.53 -15.27 -18.20
CA GLU A 217 23.56 -14.23 -18.11
C GLU A 217 22.98 -12.85 -17.77
N LEU A 218 21.87 -12.46 -18.39
CA LEU A 218 21.21 -11.16 -18.14
C LEU A 218 20.75 -11.05 -16.67
N PHE A 219 20.09 -12.08 -16.16
CA PHE A 219 19.57 -12.08 -14.79
C PHE A 219 20.67 -12.24 -13.72
N ALA A 220 21.75 -12.97 -14.02
CA ALA A 220 22.92 -13.03 -13.15
C ALA A 220 23.61 -11.66 -13.01
N HIS A 221 23.61 -10.86 -14.07
CA HIS A 221 24.19 -9.53 -14.08
C HIS A 221 23.33 -8.47 -13.36
N GLU A 222 22.00 -8.55 -13.42
CA GLU A 222 21.11 -7.52 -12.86
C GLU A 222 20.64 -7.77 -11.42
N LEU A 223 20.64 -9.02 -10.94
CA LEU A 223 19.96 -9.37 -9.68
C LEU A 223 20.85 -9.97 -8.58
N GLU A 224 22.18 -10.06 -8.77
CA GLU A 224 23.16 -10.71 -7.85
C GLU A 224 22.76 -12.14 -7.39
N PHE A 225 21.86 -12.82 -8.10
CA PHE A 225 21.52 -14.20 -7.79
C PHE A 225 22.68 -15.12 -8.22
N ILE A 226 23.17 -15.95 -7.30
CA ILE A 226 24.18 -16.96 -7.57
C ILE A 226 23.64 -17.91 -8.64
N ASP A 227 24.29 -17.85 -9.80
CA ASP A 227 24.09 -18.63 -11.01
C ASP A 227 23.73 -20.11 -10.72
N SER A 228 22.47 -20.45 -10.96
CA SER A 228 21.95 -21.82 -10.90
C SER A 228 22.18 -22.60 -12.20
N ALA A 229 22.55 -21.93 -13.30
CA ALA A 229 22.91 -22.57 -14.56
C ALA A 229 24.24 -23.33 -14.46
N LYS A 230 25.14 -22.93 -13.54
CA LYS A 230 26.31 -23.74 -13.12
C LYS A 230 25.96 -25.14 -12.57
N PHE A 231 24.71 -25.37 -12.16
CA PHE A 231 24.29 -26.68 -11.66
C PHE A 231 23.87 -27.64 -12.77
N TYR A 232 23.40 -27.13 -13.91
CA TYR A 232 22.81 -27.94 -14.99
C TYR A 232 23.75 -28.20 -16.19
N HIS A 233 24.89 -27.50 -16.29
CA HIS A 233 25.92 -27.86 -17.27
C HIS A 233 26.99 -28.79 -16.66
N LYS A 234 26.86 -30.09 -16.93
CA LYS A 234 27.95 -31.06 -16.97
C LYS A 234 27.93 -31.83 -18.28
#